data_AF-A0A9W3ARL9-F1
#
_entry.id   AF-A0A9W3ARL9-F1
#
_cell.length_a   1.000
_cell.length_b   1.000
_cell.length_c   1.000
_cell.angle_alpha   90.00
_cell.angle_beta   90.00
_cell.angle_gamma   90.00
#
_symmetry.space_group_name_H-M   'P 1'
#
loop_
_entity.id
_entity.type
_entity.pdbx_description
1 polymer ?
#
loop_
_entity_poly.entity_id
_entity_poly.type
_entity_poly.pdbx_seq_one_letter_code
_entity_poly.pdbx_strand_id
1 'polypeptide(L)'
;MAITIDREAMMITSKVFLIIFIIAILVINGLLLAKHVRKTYFWNSPKNLTFISIAIGDIFLALFPLVVEAKFIFDFDMAMADNCSLNLAYESYMYHLIHFVYGVSLVLLNVEILFRLRLQYFVFIKKYLVPVLGSCIPWFLGLIIVLPLCLSHRYRCKTWYTVETFSVTVIVPACLALTTSCVSFFLKCHKGKASAVKSNPDVNWTQAPDNRPNVYSKSQTSTTVQLSQEQQIFIETEQQPEQKDSSLDRKQQQQLFLDREEPHHPILIQATQPQKLSRRQDKNPVYTSQANPRKEQLRILIVSIVFFFMVAPFAALKIYLHFRYIDDRDTYILLYRIFYWMMLSRSFLTPIIFLVFKVKK
;
A
#
# COMPACT_ATOMS: atom_id res chain seq x y z
N MET A 1 31.73 12.68 -36.85
CA MET A 1 32.41 11.40 -36.61
C MET A 1 31.32 10.36 -36.48
N ALA A 2 31.11 9.53 -37.50
CA ALA A 2 30.05 8.52 -37.47
C ALA A 2 30.42 7.45 -36.44
N ILE A 3 29.57 7.24 -35.43
CA ILE A 3 29.76 6.18 -34.43
C ILE A 3 29.32 4.89 -35.11
N THR A 4 30.27 4.04 -35.50
CA THR A 4 29.95 2.70 -36.00
C THR A 4 29.73 1.76 -34.82
N ILE A 5 28.49 1.32 -34.60
CA ILE A 5 28.16 0.37 -33.53
C ILE A 5 28.58 -1.04 -33.97
N ASP A 6 29.48 -1.66 -33.21
CA ASP A 6 29.76 -3.09 -33.33
C ASP A 6 28.53 -3.90 -32.89
N ARG A 7 27.82 -4.45 -33.87
CA ARG A 7 26.58 -5.19 -33.64
C ARG A 7 26.82 -6.52 -32.95
N GLU A 8 27.97 -7.14 -33.15
CA GLU A 8 28.30 -8.42 -32.54
C GLU A 8 28.55 -8.23 -31.04
N ALA A 9 29.41 -7.26 -30.69
CA ALA A 9 29.65 -6.89 -29.30
C ALA A 9 28.34 -6.48 -28.58
N MET A 10 27.47 -5.75 -29.27
CA MET A 10 26.16 -5.34 -28.74
C MET A 10 25.23 -6.53 -28.49
N MET A 11 25.21 -7.54 -29.37
CA MET A 11 24.42 -8.76 -29.18
C MET A 11 24.95 -9.60 -28.02
N ILE A 12 26.27 -9.78 -27.93
CA ILE A 12 26.92 -10.48 -26.81
C ILE A 12 26.60 -9.77 -25.49
N THR A 13 26.71 -8.44 -25.46
CA THR A 13 26.39 -7.64 -24.27
C THR A 13 24.95 -7.85 -23.82
N SER A 14 24.00 -7.85 -24.76
CA SER A 14 22.60 -8.10 -24.42
C SER A 14 22.33 -9.50 -23.88
N LYS A 15 22.98 -10.54 -24.43
CA LYS A 15 22.91 -11.91 -23.91
C LYS A 15 23.37 -11.96 -22.45
N VAL A 16 24.53 -11.36 -22.16
CA VAL A 16 25.11 -11.31 -20.82
C VAL A 16 24.23 -10.53 -19.85
N PHE A 17 23.78 -9.33 -20.25
CA PHE A 17 22.94 -8.49 -19.41
C PHE A 17 21.61 -9.16 -19.08
N LEU A 18 21.02 -9.87 -20.03
CA LEU A 18 19.76 -10.56 -19.82
C LEU A 18 19.89 -11.61 -18.70
N ILE A 19 20.94 -12.44 -18.76
CA ILE A 19 21.22 -13.44 -17.71
C ILE A 19 21.46 -12.77 -16.36
N ILE A 20 22.28 -11.72 -16.33
CA ILE A 20 22.58 -10.98 -15.09
C ILE A 20 21.30 -10.39 -14.49
N PHE A 21 20.44 -9.80 -15.30
CA PHE A 21 19.19 -9.19 -14.85
C PHE A 21 18.21 -10.23 -14.32
N ILE A 22 18.03 -11.37 -15.01
CA ILE A 22 17.19 -12.47 -14.50
C ILE A 22 17.67 -12.90 -13.11
N ILE A 23 18.96 -13.21 -12.97
CA ILE A 23 19.52 -13.66 -11.69
C ILE A 23 19.38 -12.58 -10.61
N ALA A 24 19.72 -11.32 -10.93
CA ALA A 24 19.65 -10.22 -9.98
C ALA A 24 18.21 -9.96 -9.50
N ILE A 25 17.23 -9.96 -10.40
CA ILE A 25 15.81 -9.75 -10.06
C ILE A 25 15.33 -10.89 -9.16
N LEU A 26 15.64 -12.16 -9.49
CA LEU A 26 15.24 -13.32 -8.69
C LEU A 26 15.85 -13.31 -7.29
N VAL A 27 17.17 -13.10 -7.19
CA VAL A 27 17.88 -13.12 -5.90
C VAL A 27 17.38 -11.97 -5.01
N ILE A 28 17.33 -10.75 -5.53
CA ILE A 28 17.01 -9.57 -4.73
C ILE A 28 15.53 -9.57 -4.30
N ASN A 29 14.59 -9.91 -5.19
CA ASN A 29 13.19 -10.03 -4.82
C ASN A 29 12.92 -11.24 -3.92
N GLY A 30 13.63 -12.36 -4.11
CA GLY A 30 13.59 -13.51 -3.21
C GLY A 30 14.03 -13.15 -1.79
N LEU A 31 15.11 -12.38 -1.65
CA LEU A 31 15.57 -11.86 -0.36
C LEU A 31 14.54 -10.89 0.27
N LEU A 32 13.93 -10.01 -0.53
CA LEU A 32 12.88 -9.11 -0.07
C LEU A 32 11.66 -9.88 0.44
N LEU A 33 11.23 -10.91 -0.29
CA LEU A 33 10.11 -11.78 0.04
C LEU A 33 10.40 -12.55 1.33
N ALA A 34 11.53 -13.23 1.42
CA ALA A 34 11.96 -13.97 2.61
C ALA A 34 11.99 -13.06 3.86
N LYS A 35 12.47 -11.82 3.72
CA LYS A 35 12.49 -10.84 4.80
C LYS A 35 11.09 -10.43 5.26
N HIS A 36 10.12 -10.30 4.35
CA HIS A 36 8.76 -9.86 4.71
C HIS A 36 7.92 -11.01 5.26
N VAL A 37 8.01 -12.20 4.67
CA VAL A 37 7.27 -13.40 5.10
C VAL A 37 7.71 -13.88 6.50
N ARG A 38 8.97 -13.68 6.87
CA ARG A 38 9.48 -13.99 8.22
C ARG A 38 8.90 -13.08 9.33
N LYS A 39 8.23 -11.98 9.01
CA LYS A 39 7.61 -11.12 10.03
C LYS A 39 6.30 -11.74 10.51
N THR A 40 6.14 -11.90 11.83
CA THR A 40 4.84 -12.27 12.42
C THR A 40 3.77 -11.26 12.00
N TYR A 41 2.61 -11.76 11.56
CA TYR A 41 1.47 -10.94 11.10
C TYR A 41 1.76 -10.06 9.86
N PHE A 42 2.63 -10.50 8.95
CA PHE A 42 2.93 -9.73 7.73
C PHE A 42 1.68 -9.42 6.89
N TRP A 43 0.70 -10.35 6.87
CA TRP A 43 -0.57 -10.24 6.16
C TRP A 43 -1.51 -9.15 6.69
N ASN A 44 -1.29 -8.66 7.92
CA ASN A 44 -2.11 -7.59 8.51
C ASN A 44 -1.67 -6.19 8.08
N SER A 45 -0.54 -6.06 7.37
CA SER A 45 -0.01 -4.77 6.95
C SER A 45 -0.23 -4.57 5.44
N PRO A 46 -1.08 -3.61 5.01
CA PRO A 46 -1.29 -3.31 3.60
C PRO A 46 0.02 -3.07 2.87
N LYS A 47 0.91 -2.27 3.49
CA LYS A 47 2.27 -2.02 3.03
C LYS A 47 3.07 -3.29 2.73
N ASN A 48 3.17 -4.19 3.71
CA ASN A 48 3.99 -5.41 3.53
C ASN A 48 3.39 -6.28 2.42
N LEU A 49 2.06 -6.38 2.34
CA LEU A 49 1.40 -7.19 1.33
C LEU A 49 1.56 -6.59 -0.08
N THR A 50 1.44 -5.27 -0.23
CA THR A 50 1.73 -4.58 -1.49
C THR A 50 3.18 -4.79 -1.93
N PHE A 51 4.16 -4.74 -1.02
CA PHE A 51 5.56 -5.03 -1.38
C PHE A 51 5.79 -6.48 -1.79
N ILE A 52 5.14 -7.43 -1.11
CA ILE A 52 5.16 -8.84 -1.51
C ILE A 52 4.57 -8.99 -2.91
N SER A 53 3.43 -8.35 -3.18
CA SER A 53 2.73 -8.36 -4.47
C SER A 53 3.60 -7.83 -5.61
N ILE A 54 4.25 -6.68 -5.42
CA ILE A 54 5.19 -6.10 -6.39
C ILE A 54 6.39 -7.04 -6.61
N ALA A 55 6.97 -7.59 -5.54
CA ALA A 55 8.10 -8.51 -5.64
C ALA A 55 7.76 -9.79 -6.41
N ILE A 56 6.55 -10.33 -6.22
CA ILE A 56 6.04 -11.46 -7.00
C ILE A 56 5.90 -11.09 -8.47
N GLY A 57 5.41 -9.88 -8.77
CA GLY A 57 5.33 -9.37 -10.13
C GLY A 57 6.71 -9.26 -10.80
N ASP A 58 7.72 -8.77 -10.08
CA ASP A 58 9.09 -8.69 -10.60
C ASP A 58 9.74 -10.08 -10.75
N ILE A 59 9.42 -11.06 -9.89
CA ILE A 59 9.83 -12.46 -10.08
C ILE A 59 9.18 -13.03 -11.35
N PHE A 60 7.90 -12.77 -11.57
CA PHE A 60 7.22 -13.23 -12.78
C PHE A 60 7.79 -12.56 -14.04
N LEU A 61 8.15 -11.27 -13.98
CA LEU A 61 8.90 -10.59 -15.04
C LEU A 61 10.21 -11.33 -15.38
N ALA A 62 10.95 -11.79 -14.36
CA ALA A 62 12.19 -12.52 -14.58
C ALA A 62 11.99 -13.93 -15.13
N LEU A 63 10.94 -14.65 -14.69
CA LEU A 63 10.70 -16.04 -15.08
C LEU A 63 9.92 -16.21 -16.37
N PHE A 64 9.14 -15.21 -16.78
CA PHE A 64 8.33 -15.27 -17.99
C PHE A 64 8.88 -14.39 -19.11
N PRO A 65 8.61 -13.07 -19.18
CA PRO A 65 8.97 -12.30 -20.37
C PRO A 65 10.48 -12.20 -20.59
N LEU A 66 11.31 -12.14 -19.55
CA LEU A 66 12.77 -12.15 -19.75
C LEU A 66 13.29 -13.51 -20.23
N VAL A 67 12.69 -14.63 -19.82
CA VAL A 67 13.07 -15.96 -20.34
C VAL A 67 12.66 -16.11 -21.80
N VAL A 68 11.47 -15.61 -22.17
CA VAL A 68 11.01 -15.57 -23.56
C VAL A 68 11.97 -14.72 -24.41
N GLU A 69 12.32 -13.52 -23.93
CA GLU A 69 13.32 -12.65 -24.57
C GLU A 69 14.69 -13.34 -24.69
N ALA A 70 15.13 -14.07 -23.66
CA ALA A 70 16.35 -14.85 -23.70
C ALA A 70 16.31 -15.84 -24.87
N LYS A 71 15.23 -16.61 -24.95
CA LYS A 71 15.08 -17.63 -26.00
C LYS A 71 15.11 -16.99 -27.40
N PHE A 72 14.49 -15.82 -27.57
CA PHE A 72 14.59 -15.08 -28.83
C PHE A 72 16.02 -14.68 -29.19
N ILE A 73 16.79 -14.19 -28.22
CA ILE A 73 18.16 -13.71 -28.45
C ILE A 73 19.17 -14.85 -28.60
N PHE A 74 18.97 -15.98 -27.90
CA PHE A 74 19.90 -17.12 -27.90
C PHE A 74 19.66 -18.08 -29.07
N ASP A 75 18.41 -18.46 -29.32
CA ASP A 75 18.09 -19.55 -30.25
C ASP A 75 17.55 -19.06 -31.61
N PHE A 76 17.24 -17.76 -31.76
CA PHE A 76 16.64 -17.19 -32.98
C PHE A 76 15.51 -18.05 -33.57
N ASP A 77 14.69 -18.64 -32.70
CA ASP A 77 13.61 -19.54 -33.09
C ASP A 77 12.45 -18.74 -33.70
N MET A 78 12.42 -18.69 -35.04
CA MET A 78 11.37 -18.01 -35.82
C MET A 78 9.98 -18.56 -35.50
N ALA A 79 9.84 -19.84 -35.11
CA ALA A 79 8.55 -20.43 -34.78
C ALA A 79 7.95 -19.83 -33.48
N MET A 80 8.80 -19.41 -32.53
CA MET A 80 8.33 -18.64 -31.39
C MET A 80 7.95 -17.20 -31.77
N ALA A 81 8.64 -16.61 -32.75
CA ALA A 81 8.40 -15.24 -33.19
C ALA A 81 7.03 -15.14 -33.89
N ASP A 82 6.58 -16.24 -34.49
CA ASP A 82 5.27 -16.35 -35.13
C ASP A 82 4.13 -16.66 -34.14
N ASN A 83 4.43 -17.00 -32.88
CA ASN A 83 3.39 -17.22 -31.87
C ASN A 83 2.85 -15.89 -31.32
N CYS A 84 1.84 -15.37 -32.00
CA CYS A 84 1.21 -14.08 -31.70
C CYS A 84 0.70 -13.95 -30.27
N SER A 85 0.23 -15.04 -29.66
CA SER A 85 -0.32 -15.03 -28.30
C SER A 85 0.80 -14.95 -27.27
N LEU A 86 1.92 -15.64 -27.50
CA LEU A 86 3.11 -15.52 -26.68
C LEU A 86 3.69 -14.10 -26.76
N ASN A 87 3.82 -13.56 -27.99
CA ASN A 87 4.32 -12.20 -28.20
C ASN A 87 3.49 -11.14 -27.49
N LEU A 88 2.17 -11.21 -27.67
CA LEU A 88 1.27 -10.29 -26.98
C LEU A 88 1.39 -10.42 -25.46
N ALA A 89 1.42 -11.65 -24.92
CA ALA A 89 1.48 -11.86 -23.49
C ALA A 89 2.79 -11.33 -22.86
N TYR A 90 3.94 -11.65 -23.46
CA TYR A 90 5.22 -11.21 -22.89
C TYR A 90 5.41 -9.69 -23.01
N GLU A 91 5.07 -9.09 -24.15
CA GLU A 91 5.22 -7.65 -24.33
C GLU A 91 4.22 -6.86 -23.48
N SER A 92 2.95 -7.29 -23.44
CA SER A 92 1.93 -6.65 -22.61
C SER A 92 2.33 -6.69 -21.14
N TYR A 93 2.89 -7.82 -20.69
CA TYR A 93 3.38 -7.92 -19.32
C TYR A 93 4.57 -7.00 -19.08
N MET A 94 5.60 -7.10 -19.92
CA MET A 94 6.90 -6.45 -19.72
C MET A 94 6.82 -4.93 -19.86
N TYR A 95 6.12 -4.43 -20.87
CA TYR A 95 6.11 -2.99 -21.20
C TYR A 95 4.95 -2.22 -20.58
N HIS A 96 3.87 -2.89 -20.18
CA HIS A 96 2.65 -2.21 -19.75
C HIS A 96 2.15 -2.66 -18.38
N LEU A 97 1.77 -3.92 -18.22
CA LEU A 97 1.03 -4.39 -17.05
C LEU A 97 1.81 -4.20 -15.75
N ILE A 98 3.07 -4.63 -15.71
CA ILE A 98 3.88 -4.54 -14.49
C ILE A 98 4.13 -3.09 -14.08
N HIS A 99 4.29 -2.18 -15.05
CA HIS A 99 4.52 -0.75 -14.79
C HIS A 99 3.25 -0.08 -14.27
N PHE A 100 2.11 -0.41 -14.87
CA PHE A 100 0.80 0.05 -14.40
C PHE A 100 0.54 -0.40 -12.96
N VAL A 101 0.68 -1.71 -12.69
CA VAL A 101 0.50 -2.31 -11.36
C VAL A 101 1.41 -1.63 -10.34
N TYR A 102 2.68 -1.40 -10.71
CA TYR A 102 3.64 -0.76 -9.83
C TYR A 102 3.26 0.70 -9.51
N GLY A 103 2.93 1.50 -10.51
CA GLY A 103 2.53 2.91 -10.33
C GLY A 103 1.26 3.04 -9.47
N VAL A 104 0.23 2.24 -9.78
CA VAL A 104 -1.02 2.22 -8.99
C VAL A 104 -0.77 1.74 -7.56
N SER A 105 0.10 0.75 -7.35
CA SER A 105 0.47 0.29 -6.02
C SER A 105 1.10 1.39 -5.17
N LEU A 106 1.99 2.21 -5.76
CA LEU A 106 2.57 3.37 -5.07
C LEU A 106 1.52 4.43 -4.72
N VAL A 107 0.56 4.69 -5.60
CA VAL A 107 -0.56 5.59 -5.33
C VAL A 107 -1.38 5.08 -4.14
N LEU A 108 -1.76 3.80 -4.15
CA LEU A 108 -2.52 3.19 -3.05
C LEU A 108 -1.75 3.23 -1.72
N LEU A 109 -0.43 3.02 -1.73
CA LEU A 109 0.40 3.14 -0.53
C LEU A 109 0.40 4.58 0.03
N ASN A 110 0.51 5.60 -0.84
CA ASN A 110 0.42 6.99 -0.40
C ASN A 110 -0.95 7.32 0.17
N VAL A 111 -2.02 6.87 -0.49
CA VAL A 111 -3.40 7.04 -0.04
C VAL A 111 -3.62 6.39 1.32
N GLU A 112 -3.16 5.14 1.51
CA GLU A 112 -3.25 4.42 2.78
C GLU A 112 -2.54 5.16 3.91
N ILE A 113 -1.35 5.73 3.65
CA ILE A 113 -0.62 6.53 4.65
C ILE A 113 -1.39 7.79 5.00
N LEU A 114 -1.96 8.48 4.01
CA LEU A 114 -2.76 9.68 4.25
C LEU A 114 -4.01 9.37 5.06
N PHE A 115 -4.71 8.27 4.77
CA PHE A 115 -5.85 7.79 5.54
C PHE A 115 -5.46 7.50 6.99
N ARG A 116 -4.37 6.74 7.20
CA ARG A 116 -3.83 6.43 8.53
C ARG A 116 -3.48 7.68 9.34
N LEU A 117 -3.01 8.74 8.69
CA LEU A 117 -2.61 9.99 9.33
C LEU A 117 -3.78 10.93 9.61
N ARG A 118 -4.80 10.98 8.74
CA ARG A 118 -5.91 11.92 8.84
C ARG A 118 -7.09 11.37 9.65
N LEU A 119 -7.38 10.09 9.49
CA LEU A 119 -8.54 9.42 10.06
C LEU A 119 -8.07 8.38 11.06
N GLN A 120 -7.45 8.81 12.16
CA GLN A 120 -7.01 7.97 13.31
C GLN A 120 -8.08 6.96 13.81
N TYR A 121 -9.31 7.08 13.32
CA TYR A 121 -10.52 6.37 13.69
C TYR A 121 -10.93 5.18 12.81
N PHE A 122 -10.44 5.02 11.58
CA PHE A 122 -11.01 4.02 10.64
C PHE A 122 -10.39 2.60 10.73
N VAL A 123 -9.98 2.17 11.93
CA VAL A 123 -9.23 0.91 12.13
C VAL A 123 -10.12 -0.30 12.46
N PHE A 124 -11.45 -0.16 12.39
CA PHE A 124 -12.34 -1.28 12.71
C PHE A 124 -12.85 -2.09 11.50
N ILE A 125 -12.73 -1.58 10.27
CA ILE A 125 -13.16 -2.35 9.09
C ILE A 125 -12.10 -3.40 8.73
N LYS A 126 -12.38 -4.65 9.15
CA LYS A 126 -11.74 -5.94 8.85
C LYS A 126 -10.22 -5.88 8.58
N LYS A 127 -9.45 -6.22 9.64
CA LYS A 127 -7.97 -6.36 9.68
C LYS A 127 -7.31 -7.07 8.49
N TYR A 128 -8.05 -7.90 7.75
CA TYR A 128 -7.56 -8.71 6.63
C TYR A 128 -8.01 -8.20 5.25
N LEU A 129 -9.15 -7.52 5.17
CA LEU A 129 -9.74 -7.14 3.89
C LEU A 129 -8.94 -5.99 3.23
N VAL A 130 -8.59 -4.97 4.01
CA VAL A 130 -7.89 -3.78 3.50
C VAL A 130 -6.50 -4.11 2.93
N PRO A 131 -5.63 -4.90 3.62
CA PRO A 131 -4.36 -5.31 3.03
C PRO A 131 -4.51 -6.08 1.72
N VAL A 132 -5.42 -7.07 1.70
CA VAL A 132 -5.65 -7.93 0.53
C VAL A 132 -6.16 -7.11 -0.63
N LEU A 133 -7.18 -6.27 -0.42
CA LEU A 133 -7.69 -5.38 -1.46
C LEU A 133 -6.61 -4.42 -1.96
N GLY A 134 -5.85 -3.79 -1.07
CA GLY A 134 -4.76 -2.88 -1.47
C GLY A 134 -3.66 -3.56 -2.30
N SER A 135 -3.48 -4.87 -2.12
CA SER A 135 -2.54 -5.68 -2.89
C SER A 135 -3.12 -6.18 -4.22
N CYS A 136 -4.42 -6.50 -4.27
CA CYS A 136 -5.07 -7.11 -5.44
C CYS A 136 -5.64 -6.07 -6.42
N ILE A 137 -6.13 -4.92 -5.94
CA ILE A 137 -6.72 -3.86 -6.77
C ILE A 137 -5.80 -3.44 -7.93
N PRO A 138 -4.49 -3.21 -7.73
CA PRO A 138 -3.59 -2.84 -8.82
C PRO A 138 -3.57 -3.87 -9.95
N TRP A 139 -3.60 -5.17 -9.62
CA TRP A 139 -3.62 -6.26 -10.60
C TRP A 139 -4.94 -6.33 -11.35
N PHE A 140 -6.08 -6.27 -10.64
CA PHE A 140 -7.38 -6.27 -11.30
C PHE A 140 -7.56 -5.06 -12.21
N LEU A 141 -7.20 -3.86 -11.76
CA LEU A 141 -7.22 -2.66 -12.59
C LEU A 141 -6.27 -2.80 -13.79
N GLY A 142 -5.07 -3.35 -13.57
CA GLY A 142 -4.12 -3.62 -14.62
C GLY A 142 -4.70 -4.56 -15.68
N LEU A 143 -5.31 -5.68 -15.28
CA LEU A 143 -5.91 -6.62 -16.22
C LEU A 143 -7.12 -6.04 -16.95
N ILE A 144 -7.96 -5.27 -16.26
CA ILE A 144 -9.17 -4.66 -16.85
C ILE A 144 -8.82 -3.52 -17.82
N ILE A 145 -7.77 -2.75 -17.56
CA ILE A 145 -7.42 -1.56 -18.36
C ILE A 145 -6.34 -1.91 -19.41
N VAL A 146 -5.25 -2.53 -18.99
CA VAL A 146 -4.08 -2.78 -19.84
C VAL A 146 -4.40 -3.83 -20.90
N LEU A 147 -5.06 -4.93 -20.52
CA LEU A 147 -5.25 -6.05 -21.44
C LEU A 147 -6.13 -5.67 -22.65
N PRO A 148 -7.28 -4.98 -22.49
CA PRO A 148 -8.05 -4.52 -23.66
C PRO A 148 -7.29 -3.54 -24.54
N LEU A 149 -6.49 -2.63 -23.96
CA LEU A 149 -5.65 -1.70 -24.73
C LEU A 149 -4.56 -2.42 -25.53
N CYS A 150 -3.95 -3.46 -24.97
CA CYS A 150 -2.97 -4.26 -25.70
C CYS A 150 -3.63 -5.12 -26.79
N LEU A 151 -4.87 -5.57 -26.58
CA LEU A 151 -5.63 -6.37 -27.54
C LEU A 151 -6.20 -5.55 -28.70
N SER A 152 -6.59 -4.29 -28.48
CA SER A 152 -7.23 -3.44 -29.49
C SER A 152 -6.32 -3.08 -30.66
N HIS A 153 -5.00 -3.15 -30.49
CA HIS A 153 -4.01 -2.68 -31.47
C HIS A 153 -3.24 -3.81 -32.18
N ARG A 154 -3.92 -4.92 -32.45
CA ARG A 154 -3.31 -6.10 -33.10
C ARG A 154 -3.49 -6.06 -34.62
N TYR A 155 -2.38 -5.99 -35.37
CA TYR A 155 -2.39 -6.23 -36.82
C TYR A 155 -1.25 -7.20 -37.20
N ARG A 156 -1.58 -8.33 -37.83
CA ARG A 156 -0.63 -9.38 -38.26
C ARG A 156 0.42 -9.73 -37.18
N CYS A 157 -0.04 -9.89 -35.94
CA CYS A 157 0.81 -10.27 -34.81
C CYS A 157 1.94 -9.30 -34.45
N LYS A 158 1.94 -8.11 -35.06
CA LYS A 158 2.73 -6.97 -34.62
C LYS A 158 1.84 -6.07 -33.77
N THR A 159 2.30 -5.85 -32.56
CA THR A 159 1.75 -4.92 -31.58
C THR A 159 2.23 -3.53 -31.93
N TRP A 160 1.33 -2.71 -32.46
CA TRP A 160 1.58 -1.29 -32.67
C TRP A 160 1.05 -0.56 -31.46
N TYR A 161 1.87 -0.43 -30.43
CA TYR A 161 1.46 0.31 -29.25
C TYR A 161 1.27 1.78 -29.62
N THR A 162 0.03 2.24 -29.43
CA THR A 162 -0.34 3.62 -29.62
C THR A 162 0.25 4.49 -28.51
N VAL A 163 0.33 5.79 -28.80
CA VAL A 163 0.64 6.82 -27.81
C VAL A 163 -0.28 6.71 -26.60
N GLU A 164 -1.56 6.41 -26.85
CA GLU A 164 -2.58 6.20 -25.82
C GLU A 164 -2.19 5.05 -24.88
N THR A 165 -1.73 3.92 -25.44
CA THR A 165 -1.34 2.75 -24.64
C THR A 165 -0.20 3.10 -23.68
N PHE A 166 0.92 3.65 -24.16
CA PHE A 166 2.03 4.03 -23.28
C PHE A 166 1.67 5.16 -22.30
N SER A 167 0.82 6.09 -22.73
CA SER A 167 0.38 7.19 -21.87
C SER A 167 -0.43 6.67 -20.68
N VAL A 168 -1.44 5.84 -20.93
CA VAL A 168 -2.35 5.31 -19.89
C VAL A 168 -1.68 4.27 -19.01
N THR A 169 -0.85 3.41 -19.60
CA THR A 169 -0.30 2.25 -18.88
C THR A 169 1.00 2.55 -18.14
N VAL A 170 1.75 3.57 -18.57
CA VAL A 170 3.08 3.86 -18.03
C VAL A 170 3.22 5.29 -17.53
N ILE A 171 3.03 6.29 -18.40
CA ILE A 171 3.31 7.70 -18.06
C ILE A 171 2.36 8.20 -16.97
N VAL A 172 1.05 8.01 -17.13
CA VAL A 172 0.05 8.47 -16.16
C VAL A 172 0.25 7.82 -14.78
N PRO A 173 0.35 6.48 -14.64
CA PRO A 173 0.64 5.86 -13.35
C PRO A 173 1.95 6.33 -12.71
N ALA A 174 3.02 6.54 -13.49
CA ALA A 174 4.30 7.04 -12.99
C ALA A 174 4.19 8.49 -12.48
N CYS A 175 3.54 9.37 -13.25
CA CYS A 175 3.28 10.75 -12.84
C CYS A 175 2.38 10.81 -11.60
N LEU A 176 1.32 10.00 -11.54
CA LEU A 176 0.43 9.93 -10.38
C LEU A 176 1.16 9.42 -9.13
N ALA A 177 1.99 8.38 -9.25
CA ALA A 177 2.80 7.90 -8.14
C ALA A 177 3.75 8.98 -7.61
N LEU A 178 4.43 9.70 -8.50
CA LEU A 178 5.35 10.77 -8.12
C LEU A 178 4.62 11.95 -7.46
N THR A 179 3.57 12.46 -8.09
CA THR A 179 2.78 13.59 -7.59
C THR A 179 2.13 13.29 -6.24
N THR A 180 1.50 12.12 -6.09
CA THR A 180 0.89 11.71 -4.81
C THR A 180 1.95 11.53 -3.71
N SER A 181 3.13 11.02 -4.04
CA SER A 181 4.25 10.93 -3.09
C SER A 181 4.77 12.30 -2.65
N CYS A 182 4.93 13.23 -3.60
CA CYS A 182 5.31 14.61 -3.31
C CYS A 182 4.28 15.27 -2.40
N VAL A 183 3.00 15.24 -2.76
CA VAL A 183 1.90 15.81 -1.96
C VAL A 183 1.88 15.21 -0.56
N SER A 184 1.97 13.86 -0.44
CA SER A 184 1.98 13.19 0.85
C SER A 184 3.17 13.60 1.73
N PHE A 185 4.35 13.81 1.14
CA PHE A 185 5.54 14.25 1.86
C PHE A 185 5.43 15.71 2.32
N PHE A 186 4.99 16.63 1.45
CA PHE A 186 4.94 18.07 1.73
C PHE A 186 3.79 18.49 2.64
N LEU A 187 2.60 17.86 2.56
CA LEU A 187 1.46 18.15 3.43
C LEU A 187 1.81 18.07 4.92
N LYS A 188 2.78 17.23 5.29
CA LYS A 188 3.23 17.07 6.67
C LYS A 188 4.32 18.08 7.08
N CYS A 189 5.22 18.44 6.16
CA CYS A 189 6.21 19.48 6.40
C CYS A 189 5.55 20.81 6.79
N HIS A 190 4.40 21.12 6.19
CA HIS A 190 3.66 22.34 6.51
C HIS A 190 2.96 22.28 7.87
N LYS A 191 2.30 21.16 8.22
CA LYS A 191 1.63 20.99 9.52
C LYS A 191 2.61 20.99 10.70
N GLY A 192 3.80 20.38 10.54
CA GLY A 192 4.82 20.37 11.59
C GLY A 192 5.38 21.76 11.90
N LYS A 193 5.55 22.62 10.88
CA LYS A 193 5.99 24.01 11.06
C LYS A 193 4.88 24.90 11.64
N ALA A 194 3.64 24.76 11.17
CA ALA A 194 2.51 25.53 11.70
C ALA A 194 2.21 25.23 13.19
N SER A 195 2.41 23.99 13.64
CA SER A 195 2.27 23.63 15.05
C SER A 195 3.45 24.11 15.92
N ALA A 196 4.68 24.15 15.38
CA ALA A 196 5.85 24.66 16.10
C ALA A 196 5.83 26.19 16.27
N VAL A 197 5.25 26.93 15.31
CA VAL A 197 5.05 28.39 15.42
C VAL A 197 3.98 28.76 16.44
N LYS A 198 2.99 27.88 16.69
CA LYS A 198 1.97 28.09 17.74
C LYS A 198 2.44 27.80 19.16
N SER A 199 3.60 27.15 19.34
CA SER A 199 4.12 26.79 20.67
C SER A 199 5.19 27.74 21.20
N ASN A 200 5.40 28.91 20.58
CA ASN A 200 6.32 29.93 21.09
C ASN A 200 5.52 31.17 21.54
N PRO A 201 5.03 31.23 22.79
CA PRO A 201 4.54 32.47 23.37
C PRO A 201 5.74 33.25 23.91
N ASP A 202 6.49 33.90 23.02
CA ASP A 202 7.35 35.01 23.44
C ASP A 202 6.43 36.20 23.75
N VAL A 203 5.81 36.13 24.92
CA VAL A 203 5.07 37.22 25.55
C VAL A 203 6.12 38.15 26.15
N ASN A 204 6.58 39.09 25.34
CA ASN A 204 7.32 40.26 25.78
C ASN A 204 6.28 41.35 26.11
N TRP A 205 5.76 41.36 27.34
CA TRP A 205 5.10 42.56 27.87
C TRP A 205 6.13 43.35 28.68
N THR A 206 6.38 44.52 28.13
CA THR A 206 7.11 45.68 28.67
C THR A 206 6.93 45.91 30.16
N GLN A 207 8.06 46.27 30.78
CA GLN A 207 8.25 46.77 32.13
C GLN A 207 7.28 47.91 32.49
N ALA A 208 6.74 47.87 33.71
CA ALA A 208 6.53 49.06 34.55
C ALA A 208 6.80 48.65 36.01
N PRO A 209 7.61 49.40 36.78
CA PRO A 209 8.01 49.03 38.12
C PRO A 209 7.00 49.56 39.14
N ASP A 210 6.66 48.79 40.17
CA ASP A 210 6.29 49.42 41.44
C ASP A 210 6.58 48.55 42.65
N ASN A 211 7.10 49.23 43.67
CA ASN A 211 7.81 48.70 44.82
C ASN A 211 6.89 48.59 46.06
N ARG A 212 6.83 47.36 46.63
CA ARG A 212 6.63 47.01 48.07
C ARG A 212 5.23 47.21 48.72
N PRO A 213 4.98 46.68 49.94
CA PRO A 213 5.16 45.31 50.44
C PRO A 213 3.93 44.76 51.22
N ASN A 214 3.98 43.46 51.58
CA ASN A 214 3.14 42.64 52.49
C ASN A 214 2.13 43.34 53.45
N VAL A 215 0.93 42.73 53.62
CA VAL A 215 0.25 42.37 54.91
C VAL A 215 -1.10 41.63 54.65
N TYR A 216 -1.35 40.54 55.42
CA TYR A 216 -2.57 39.76 55.76
C TYR A 216 -3.92 40.04 55.04
N SER A 217 -4.74 39.04 54.65
CA SER A 217 -5.53 38.18 55.55
C SER A 217 -6.46 37.19 54.79
N LYS A 218 -6.84 36.10 55.49
CA LYS A 218 -7.83 35.06 55.14
C LYS A 218 -9.22 35.63 54.77
N SER A 219 -9.91 34.97 53.83
CA SER A 219 -11.32 34.57 54.04
C SER A 219 -11.71 33.41 53.13
N GLN A 220 -12.39 32.43 53.74
CA GLN A 220 -13.06 31.30 53.12
C GLN A 220 -14.40 31.77 52.53
N THR A 221 -14.77 31.24 51.37
CA THR A 221 -16.18 31.11 51.00
C THR A 221 -16.40 29.74 50.37
N SER A 222 -17.02 28.85 51.15
CA SER A 222 -17.63 27.62 50.65
C SER A 222 -19.05 27.97 50.22
N THR A 223 -19.45 27.56 49.02
CA THR A 223 -20.87 27.59 48.62
C THR A 223 -21.30 26.17 48.29
N THR A 224 -21.95 25.55 49.27
CA THR A 224 -22.87 24.43 49.15
C THR A 224 -24.07 24.82 48.31
N VAL A 225 -24.43 24.00 47.32
CA VAL A 225 -25.80 23.90 46.80
C VAL A 225 -26.17 22.42 46.81
N GLN A 226 -27.01 22.04 47.78
CA GLN A 226 -27.90 20.87 47.69
C GLN A 226 -29.27 21.38 47.24
N LEU A 227 -29.88 20.72 46.25
CA LEU A 227 -31.32 20.49 46.26
C LEU A 227 -31.62 19.17 45.53
N SER A 228 -32.49 18.41 46.17
CA SER A 228 -32.88 17.02 45.97
C SER A 228 -34.26 16.94 45.28
N GLN A 229 -34.55 15.76 44.69
CA GLN A 229 -35.89 15.18 44.41
C GLN A 229 -36.78 15.92 43.38
N GLU A 230 -37.66 15.31 42.59
CA GLU A 230 -38.36 14.00 42.47
C GLU A 230 -38.98 14.01 41.04
N GLN A 231 -39.19 12.96 40.23
CA GLN A 231 -40.20 11.87 40.27
C GLN A 231 -40.08 11.19 38.86
N GLN A 232 -39.94 9.87 38.64
CA GLN A 232 -40.95 8.78 38.69
C GLN A 232 -42.19 9.06 37.79
N ILE A 233 -42.78 8.21 36.93
CA ILE A 233 -42.88 6.76 36.62
C ILE A 233 -43.63 6.67 35.26
N PHE A 234 -43.43 5.64 34.40
CA PHE A 234 -44.54 4.79 33.89
C PHE A 234 -44.05 3.60 33.04
N ILE A 235 -44.36 2.40 33.53
CA ILE A 235 -44.43 1.14 32.78
C ILE A 235 -45.87 1.04 32.32
N GLU A 236 -46.12 0.71 31.05
CA GLU A 236 -47.41 0.17 30.64
C GLU A 236 -47.20 -1.08 29.79
N THR A 237 -47.76 -2.16 30.31
CA THR A 237 -47.99 -3.46 29.66
C THR A 237 -49.49 -3.58 29.51
N GLU A 238 -49.95 -4.20 28.41
CA GLU A 238 -51.29 -4.70 28.03
C GLU A 238 -51.59 -4.24 26.59
N GLN A 239 -52.19 -4.98 25.66
CA GLN A 239 -52.88 -6.27 25.64
C GLN A 239 -52.98 -6.70 24.14
N GLN A 240 -52.91 -8.01 23.87
CA GLN A 240 -53.43 -8.68 22.65
C GLN A 240 -54.97 -8.85 22.77
N PRO A 241 -55.79 -9.11 21.71
CA PRO A 241 -55.74 -10.27 20.78
C PRO A 241 -56.12 -9.92 19.30
N GLU A 242 -55.97 -10.74 18.25
CA GLU A 242 -56.61 -12.00 17.81
C GLU A 242 -55.66 -12.70 16.78
N GLN A 243 -55.29 -13.99 16.87
CA GLN A 243 -56.00 -15.25 16.54
C GLN A 243 -56.35 -15.48 15.05
N LYS A 244 -55.55 -16.34 14.36
CA LYS A 244 -56.07 -17.41 13.48
C LYS A 244 -55.02 -18.51 13.15
N ASP A 245 -55.30 -19.69 13.70
CA ASP A 245 -54.98 -21.09 13.36
C ASP A 245 -53.95 -21.44 12.26
N SER A 246 -52.99 -22.32 12.63
CA SER A 246 -52.93 -23.69 12.10
C SER A 246 -51.98 -24.58 12.90
N SER A 247 -52.41 -25.84 12.96
CA SER A 247 -52.11 -26.97 13.84
C SER A 247 -50.84 -27.78 13.57
N LEU A 248 -50.56 -28.69 14.52
CA LEU A 248 -49.74 -29.94 14.46
C LEU A 248 -48.20 -29.77 14.60
N ASP A 249 -47.45 -30.50 15.42
CA ASP A 249 -47.74 -31.64 16.30
C ASP A 249 -46.58 -31.73 17.34
N ARG A 250 -46.89 -31.87 18.63
CA ARG A 250 -45.93 -31.91 19.75
C ARG A 250 -46.31 -33.09 20.65
N LYS A 251 -45.77 -34.28 20.37
CA LYS A 251 -45.82 -35.43 21.28
C LYS A 251 -44.52 -36.23 21.20
N GLN A 252 -43.64 -36.00 22.17
CA GLN A 252 -42.76 -36.98 22.82
C GLN A 252 -42.06 -36.26 23.99
N GLN A 253 -42.62 -36.38 25.21
CA GLN A 253 -42.04 -37.13 26.35
C GLN A 253 -40.64 -36.59 26.70
N GLN A 254 -40.35 -35.89 27.81
CA GLN A 254 -40.89 -35.86 29.17
C GLN A 254 -41.14 -37.25 29.78
N GLN A 255 -40.05 -37.92 30.16
CA GLN A 255 -39.95 -38.82 31.30
C GLN A 255 -38.49 -39.21 31.53
N LEU A 256 -37.84 -38.60 32.54
CA LEU A 256 -37.26 -39.34 33.66
C LEU A 256 -36.77 -38.35 34.72
N PHE A 257 -37.53 -38.33 35.82
CA PHE A 257 -37.19 -37.79 37.13
C PHE A 257 -36.33 -38.81 37.90
N LEU A 258 -35.71 -38.31 38.98
CA LEU A 258 -34.76 -38.95 39.93
C LEU A 258 -33.33 -39.05 39.38
N ASP A 259 -32.33 -38.42 39.99
CA ASP A 259 -32.00 -38.57 41.41
C ASP A 259 -31.03 -37.48 41.92
N ARG A 260 -30.97 -37.32 43.26
CA ARG A 260 -29.79 -36.87 44.06
C ARG A 260 -29.64 -35.40 44.53
N GLU A 261 -30.20 -35.19 45.73
CA GLU A 261 -29.65 -34.52 46.94
C GLU A 261 -28.87 -33.19 46.85
N GLU A 262 -29.49 -32.12 47.40
CA GLU A 262 -28.80 -31.01 48.06
C GLU A 262 -28.25 -31.42 49.45
N PRO A 263 -27.27 -30.68 49.99
CA PRO A 263 -27.64 -29.89 51.16
C PRO A 263 -27.12 -28.44 51.16
N HIS A 264 -27.95 -27.60 51.79
CA HIS A 264 -27.83 -26.19 52.13
C HIS A 264 -26.46 -25.69 52.63
N HIS A 265 -26.06 -24.47 52.24
CA HIS A 265 -25.79 -23.33 53.15
C HIS A 265 -25.41 -22.01 52.42
N PRO A 266 -25.51 -20.84 53.10
CA PRO A 266 -26.23 -19.67 52.59
C PRO A 266 -25.37 -18.60 51.89
N ILE A 267 -26.08 -17.75 51.16
CA ILE A 267 -25.65 -16.48 50.57
C ILE A 267 -25.08 -15.57 51.66
N LEU A 268 -23.77 -15.27 51.59
CA LEU A 268 -23.16 -14.16 52.29
C LEU A 268 -22.94 -13.01 51.29
N ILE A 269 -23.79 -11.99 51.38
CA ILE A 269 -23.58 -10.70 50.72
C ILE A 269 -22.44 -10.01 51.46
N GLN A 270 -21.22 -10.10 50.93
CA GLN A 270 -20.10 -9.31 51.42
C GLN A 270 -19.87 -8.12 50.50
N ALA A 271 -20.30 -6.95 50.97
CA ALA A 271 -19.93 -5.67 50.39
C ALA A 271 -18.40 -5.53 50.48
N THR A 272 -17.72 -5.46 49.34
CA THR A 272 -16.31 -5.08 49.29
C THR A 272 -16.07 -4.18 48.09
N GLN A 273 -15.98 -2.89 48.40
CA GLN A 273 -15.25 -1.78 47.79
C GLN A 273 -15.12 -1.66 46.25
N PRO A 274 -15.20 -0.43 45.71
CA PRO A 274 -15.00 -0.19 44.28
C PRO A 274 -13.56 -0.54 43.90
N GLN A 275 -13.40 -1.71 43.28
CA GLN A 275 -12.16 -2.14 42.68
C GLN A 275 -11.85 -1.12 41.57
N LYS A 276 -10.83 -0.28 41.81
CA LYS A 276 -10.21 0.58 40.80
C LYS A 276 -10.03 -0.28 39.56
N LEU A 277 -10.77 0.06 38.50
CA LEU A 277 -10.64 -0.47 37.16
C LEU A 277 -9.22 -0.11 36.70
N SER A 278 -8.25 -0.92 37.09
CA SER A 278 -6.89 -0.86 36.60
C SER A 278 -7.02 -1.14 35.12
N ARG A 279 -6.98 -0.05 34.36
CA ARG A 279 -6.87 0.01 32.91
C ARG A 279 -5.57 -0.70 32.54
N ARG A 280 -5.57 -2.04 32.61
CA ARG A 280 -4.69 -2.90 31.83
C ARG A 280 -5.15 -2.69 30.40
N GLN A 281 -4.62 -1.62 29.85
CA GLN A 281 -4.55 -1.36 28.44
C GLN A 281 -3.84 -2.57 27.85
N ASP A 282 -4.65 -3.54 27.40
CA ASP A 282 -4.20 -4.61 26.53
C ASP A 282 -3.44 -3.92 25.42
N LYS A 283 -2.11 -4.05 25.48
CA LYS A 283 -1.21 -3.63 24.43
C LYS A 283 -1.48 -4.56 23.28
N ASN A 284 -2.52 -4.25 22.50
CA ASN A 284 -2.69 -4.76 21.17
C ASN A 284 -1.33 -4.54 20.47
N PRO A 285 -0.60 -5.60 20.09
CA PRO A 285 0.70 -5.47 19.41
C PRO A 285 0.57 -4.81 18.02
N VAL A 286 -0.66 -4.49 17.61
CA VAL A 286 -1.01 -3.88 16.33
C VAL A 286 -0.57 -2.41 16.23
N TYR A 287 -0.37 -1.69 17.35
CA TYR A 287 -0.06 -0.25 17.33
C TYR A 287 1.39 0.11 17.69
N THR A 288 2.23 -0.85 18.08
CA THR A 288 3.64 -0.58 18.46
C THR A 288 4.61 -0.52 17.28
N SER A 289 4.14 -0.72 16.03
CA SER A 289 4.90 -0.32 14.84
C SER A 289 4.46 1.08 14.38
N GLN A 290 4.59 2.08 15.25
CA GLN A 290 4.61 3.47 14.82
C GLN A 290 5.96 3.73 14.11
N ALA A 291 6.14 3.08 12.95
CA ALA A 291 7.22 3.42 12.03
C ALA A 291 7.11 4.92 11.77
N ASN A 292 8.20 5.66 11.93
CA ASN A 292 8.21 7.10 11.74
C ASN A 292 7.60 7.41 10.34
N PRO A 293 6.38 7.97 10.27
CA PRO A 293 5.63 8.12 9.02
C PRO A 293 6.39 8.99 8.02
N ARG A 294 7.25 9.91 8.50
CA ARG A 294 8.11 10.73 7.65
C ARG A 294 9.17 9.90 6.93
N LYS A 295 9.77 8.92 7.62
CA LYS A 295 10.76 8.01 7.01
C LYS A 295 10.10 7.08 5.99
N GLU A 296 8.86 6.69 6.24
CA GLU A 296 8.07 5.88 5.32
C GLU A 296 7.67 6.66 4.06
N GLN A 297 7.12 7.87 4.23
CA GLN A 297 6.79 8.77 3.12
C GLN A 297 8.03 9.13 2.28
N LEU A 298 9.16 9.41 2.93
CA LEU A 298 10.42 9.67 2.23
C LEU A 298 10.85 8.46 1.39
N ARG A 299 10.70 7.24 1.92
CA ARG A 299 11.05 6.03 1.18
C ARG A 299 10.17 5.84 -0.04
N ILE A 300 8.86 6.02 0.11
CA ILE A 300 7.92 5.92 -1.02
C ILE A 300 8.22 7.01 -2.05
N LEU A 301 8.53 8.23 -1.62
CA LEU A 301 8.97 9.30 -2.52
C LEU A 301 10.23 8.94 -3.30
N ILE A 302 11.27 8.42 -2.64
CA ILE A 302 12.49 7.96 -3.30
C ILE A 302 12.16 6.87 -4.33
N VAL A 303 11.33 5.90 -3.95
CA VAL A 303 10.92 4.80 -4.85
C VAL A 303 10.12 5.32 -6.04
N SER A 304 9.20 6.28 -5.84
CA SER A 304 8.44 6.91 -6.91
C SER A 304 9.31 7.73 -7.86
N ILE A 305 10.32 8.43 -7.35
CA ILE A 305 11.33 9.14 -8.16
C ILE A 305 12.10 8.12 -9.02
N VAL A 306 12.66 7.08 -8.39
CA VAL A 306 13.41 6.04 -9.10
C VAL A 306 12.53 5.37 -10.15
N PHE A 307 11.29 5.03 -9.81
CA PHE A 307 10.34 4.43 -10.76
C PHE A 307 10.09 5.34 -11.97
N PHE A 308 9.82 6.63 -11.74
CA PHE A 308 9.59 7.58 -12.82
C PHE A 308 10.81 7.68 -13.75
N PHE A 309 12.01 7.90 -13.19
CA PHE A 309 13.22 8.04 -14.01
C PHE A 309 13.64 6.75 -14.71
N MET A 310 13.34 5.58 -14.14
CA MET A 310 13.69 4.30 -14.77
C MET A 310 12.77 3.97 -15.94
N VAL A 311 11.49 4.33 -15.87
CA VAL A 311 10.47 3.85 -16.82
C VAL A 311 10.04 4.91 -17.83
N ALA A 312 9.91 6.17 -17.41
CA ALA A 312 9.37 7.23 -18.27
C ALA A 312 10.21 7.47 -19.54
N PRO A 313 11.55 7.43 -19.53
CA PRO A 313 12.33 7.66 -20.75
C PRO A 313 12.08 6.62 -21.85
N PHE A 314 11.87 5.35 -21.48
CA PHE A 314 11.55 4.30 -22.44
C PHE A 314 10.18 4.55 -23.09
N ALA A 315 9.16 4.87 -22.29
CA ALA A 315 7.83 5.20 -22.79
C ALA A 315 7.82 6.48 -23.64
N ALA A 316 8.58 7.50 -23.23
CA ALA A 316 8.74 8.74 -23.99
C ALA A 316 9.41 8.49 -25.35
N LEU A 317 10.44 7.64 -25.40
CA LEU A 317 11.07 7.24 -26.66
C LEU A 317 10.06 6.52 -27.58
N LYS A 318 9.26 5.59 -27.05
CA LYS A 318 8.22 4.90 -27.83
C LYS A 318 7.14 5.84 -28.36
N ILE A 319 6.70 6.80 -27.54
CA ILE A 319 5.74 7.84 -27.96
C ILE A 319 6.36 8.75 -29.03
N TYR A 320 7.61 9.18 -28.84
CA TYR A 320 8.32 10.02 -29.80
C TYR A 320 8.42 9.35 -31.17
N LEU A 321 8.77 8.06 -31.19
CA LEU A 321 8.90 7.26 -32.40
C LEU A 321 7.56 7.03 -33.12
N HIS A 322 6.44 7.17 -32.42
CA HIS A 322 5.13 7.14 -33.07
C HIS A 322 4.89 8.37 -33.95
N PHE A 323 5.41 9.54 -33.54
CA PHE A 323 5.21 10.80 -34.26
C PHE A 323 6.35 11.17 -35.20
N ARG A 324 7.58 10.74 -34.89
CA ARG A 324 8.77 11.07 -35.67
C ARG A 324 9.63 9.85 -35.92
N TYR A 325 10.08 9.74 -37.16
CA TYR A 325 11.14 8.81 -37.52
C TYR A 325 12.50 9.39 -37.10
N ILE A 326 13.33 8.58 -36.43
CA ILE A 326 14.72 8.91 -36.17
C ILE A 326 15.52 8.43 -37.38
N ASP A 327 16.10 9.37 -38.11
CA ASP A 327 16.82 9.08 -39.36
C ASP A 327 18.13 8.30 -39.10
N ASP A 328 18.77 8.56 -37.95
CA ASP A 328 19.94 7.82 -37.48
C ASP A 328 19.54 6.53 -36.75
N ARG A 329 19.58 5.42 -37.50
CA ARG A 329 19.31 4.07 -37.00
C ARG A 329 20.19 3.67 -35.82
N ASP A 330 21.47 4.07 -35.82
CA ASP A 330 22.42 3.64 -34.78
C ASP A 330 22.14 4.38 -33.47
N THR A 331 21.85 5.68 -33.54
CA THR A 331 21.39 6.46 -32.39
C THR A 331 20.10 5.88 -31.79
N TYR A 332 19.13 5.49 -32.63
CA TYR A 332 17.90 4.85 -32.15
C TYR A 332 18.18 3.53 -31.41
N ILE A 333 18.97 2.63 -32.01
CA ILE A 333 19.29 1.33 -31.40
C ILE A 333 19.97 1.53 -30.04
N LEU A 334 20.90 2.48 -29.96
CA LEU A 334 21.60 2.80 -28.72
C LEU A 334 20.64 3.32 -27.64
N LEU A 335 19.83 4.34 -27.94
CA LEU A 335 18.86 4.91 -27.00
C LEU A 335 17.82 3.89 -26.53
N TYR A 336 17.30 3.09 -27.47
CA TYR A 336 16.36 2.02 -27.16
C TYR A 336 16.96 1.03 -26.16
N ARG A 337 18.20 0.57 -26.37
CA ARG A 337 18.86 -0.37 -25.46
C ARG A 337 19.14 0.25 -24.09
N ILE A 338 19.65 1.48 -24.04
CA ILE A 338 19.90 2.18 -22.76
C ILE A 338 18.61 2.28 -21.95
N PHE A 339 17.54 2.79 -22.55
CA PHE A 339 16.28 2.97 -21.84
C PHE A 339 15.59 1.64 -21.52
N TYR A 340 15.76 0.60 -22.34
CA TYR A 340 15.28 -0.74 -22.05
C TYR A 340 15.92 -1.31 -20.78
N TRP A 341 17.26 -1.29 -20.68
CA TRP A 341 17.96 -1.78 -19.49
C TRP A 341 17.68 -0.94 -18.25
N MET A 342 17.54 0.39 -18.42
CA MET A 342 17.14 1.28 -17.35
C MET A 342 15.73 0.95 -16.84
N MET A 343 14.77 0.70 -17.74
CA MET A 343 13.41 0.28 -17.40
C MET A 343 13.40 -1.02 -16.60
N LEU A 344 14.19 -2.03 -17.00
CA LEU A 344 14.30 -3.30 -16.27
C LEU A 344 15.01 -3.15 -14.91
N SER A 345 15.91 -2.18 -14.78
CA SER A 345 16.70 -1.99 -13.55
C SER A 345 15.83 -1.66 -12.34
N ARG A 346 14.64 -1.09 -12.55
CA ARG A 346 13.68 -0.84 -11.46
C ARG A 346 13.38 -2.10 -10.63
N SER A 347 13.36 -3.27 -11.28
CA SER A 347 12.88 -4.53 -10.72
C SER A 347 13.84 -5.11 -9.68
N PHE A 348 15.09 -4.64 -9.64
CA PHE A 348 16.03 -4.93 -8.54
C PHE A 348 16.42 -3.69 -7.73
N LEU A 349 16.39 -2.48 -8.29
CA LEU A 349 16.69 -1.26 -7.52
C LEU A 349 15.64 -0.97 -6.45
N THR A 350 14.37 -1.17 -6.77
CA THR A 350 13.25 -1.01 -5.82
C THR A 350 13.44 -1.86 -4.56
N PRO A 351 13.56 -3.20 -4.67
CA PRO A 351 13.74 -4.04 -3.50
C PRO A 351 15.04 -3.73 -2.75
N ILE A 352 16.13 -3.32 -3.42
CA ILE A 352 17.34 -2.82 -2.75
C ILE A 352 17.02 -1.63 -1.85
N ILE A 353 16.29 -0.62 -2.34
CA ILE A 353 15.91 0.55 -1.53
C ILE A 353 15.13 0.10 -0.28
N PHE A 354 14.22 -0.87 -0.40
CA PHE A 354 13.48 -1.42 0.74
C PHE A 354 14.34 -2.28 1.69
N LEU A 355 15.38 -2.93 1.18
CA LEU A 355 16.30 -3.74 1.96
C LEU A 355 17.29 -2.89 2.76
N VAL A 356 17.92 -1.91 2.10
CA VAL A 356 19.04 -1.09 2.60
C VAL A 356 18.58 0.02 3.54
N PHE A 357 17.42 0.66 3.29
CA PHE A 357 16.85 1.63 4.22
C PHE A 357 16.30 0.90 5.47
N LYS A 358 17.19 0.42 6.34
CA LYS A 358 16.86 0.03 7.71
C LYS A 358 16.67 1.29 8.53
N VAL A 359 15.49 1.42 9.12
CA VAL A 359 15.29 2.36 10.23
C VAL A 359 16.02 1.74 11.42
N LYS A 360 17.19 2.29 11.80
CA LYS A 360 17.72 2.07 13.16
C LYS A 360 16.59 2.51 14.11
N LYS A 361 16.13 1.55 14.92
CA LYS A 361 15.08 1.77 15.93
C LYS A 361 15.58 2.73 16.98
#